data_AF-A0A933DNE3-F1
#
_entry.id   AF-A0A933DNE3-F1
#
_cell.length_a   1.000
_cell.length_b   1.000
_cell.length_c   1.000
_cell.angle_alpha   90.00
_cell.angle_beta   90.00
_cell.angle_gamma   90.00
#
_symmetry.space_group_name_H-M   'P 1'
#
loop_
_entity.id
_entity.type
_entity.pdbx_description
1 polymer ?
#
loop_
_entity_poly.entity_id
_entity_poly.type
_entity_poly.pdbx_seq_one_letter_code
_entity_poly.pdbx_strand_id
1 'polypeptide(L)'
;MKKWFFVQSLVLLGGTVFAWYTISIDYRRFYDIEGTIFKVVDCRFPNPVTTPCFYGAWAFLIAFIWSIAVIRKKEEAAQKRQEKYLVWFLVAGTLFAWGNFAYGFFKFVANQGKPVIGCSGQLVGDPFGTPCFYGAVLFLLSLASGSYLLWRLSKKQKLS
;
A
#
# COMPACT_ATOMS: atom_id res chain seq x y z
N MET A 1 3.21 -2.08 25.77
CA MET A 1 3.76 -1.59 24.48
C MET A 1 3.58 -2.59 23.34
N LYS A 2 3.87 -3.88 23.54
CA LYS A 2 3.68 -4.93 22.52
C LYS A 2 2.32 -4.92 21.81
N LYS A 3 1.22 -4.60 22.54
CA LYS A 3 -0.13 -4.48 21.96
C LYS A 3 -0.21 -3.49 20.79
N TRP A 4 0.46 -2.35 20.86
CA TRP A 4 0.39 -1.32 19.82
C TRP A 4 1.20 -1.68 18.58
N PHE A 5 2.36 -2.30 18.76
CA PHE A 5 3.10 -2.90 17.64
C PHE A 5 2.26 -3.98 16.94
N PHE A 6 1.53 -4.80 17.71
CA PHE A 6 0.65 -5.82 17.14
C PHE A 6 -0.50 -5.22 16.35
N VAL A 7 -1.12 -4.13 16.82
CA VAL A 7 -2.14 -3.38 16.06
C VAL A 7 -1.58 -2.89 14.73
N GLN A 8 -0.41 -2.26 14.72
CA GLN A 8 0.23 -1.80 13.49
C GLN A 8 0.53 -2.97 12.53
N SER A 9 1.08 -4.07 13.04
CA SER A 9 1.32 -5.26 12.22
C SER A 9 0.04 -5.87 11.66
N LEU A 10 -1.07 -5.85 12.40
CA LEU A 10 -2.38 -6.30 11.91
C LEU A 10 -2.91 -5.42 10.78
N VAL A 11 -2.78 -4.09 10.91
CA VAL A 11 -3.19 -3.16 9.85
C VAL A 11 -2.35 -3.39 8.58
N LEU A 12 -1.03 -3.55 8.73
CA LEU A 12 -0.12 -3.84 7.62
C LEU A 12 -0.37 -5.20 6.98
N LEU A 13 -0.71 -6.21 7.78
CA LEU A 13 -1.13 -7.53 7.29
C LEU A 13 -2.41 -7.43 6.46
N GLY A 14 -3.42 -6.72 6.96
CA GLY A 14 -4.66 -6.45 6.23
C GLY A 14 -4.39 -5.77 4.89
N GLY A 15 -3.51 -4.74 4.89
CA GLY A 15 -3.03 -4.08 3.67
C GLY A 15 -2.36 -5.03 2.69
N THR A 16 -1.48 -5.89 3.18
CA THR A 16 -0.76 -6.89 2.39
C THR A 16 -1.73 -7.89 1.76
N VAL A 17 -2.62 -8.49 2.55
CA VAL A 17 -3.59 -9.48 2.06
C VAL A 17 -4.50 -8.85 1.00
N PHE A 18 -5.01 -7.64 1.25
CA PHE A 18 -5.86 -6.92 0.30
C PHE A 18 -5.15 -6.62 -1.03
N ALA A 19 -3.92 -6.09 -0.95
CA ALA A 19 -3.17 -5.71 -2.13
C ALA A 19 -2.78 -6.93 -2.99
N TRP A 20 -2.32 -8.01 -2.35
CA TRP A 20 -1.98 -9.25 -3.05
C TRP A 20 -3.20 -9.99 -3.59
N TYR A 21 -4.34 -9.94 -2.90
CA TYR A 21 -5.61 -10.47 -3.42
C TYR A 21 -6.03 -9.73 -4.70
N THR A 22 -5.98 -8.40 -4.70
CA THR A 22 -6.29 -7.57 -5.87
C THR A 22 -5.39 -7.92 -7.05
N ILE A 23 -4.07 -7.96 -6.82
CA ILE A 23 -3.09 -8.31 -7.85
C ILE A 23 -3.34 -9.72 -8.40
N SER A 24 -3.70 -10.68 -7.55
CA SER A 24 -3.99 -12.05 -7.97
C SER A 24 -5.20 -12.10 -8.91
N ILE A 25 -6.22 -11.27 -8.68
CA ILE A 25 -7.35 -11.12 -9.58
C ILE A 25 -6.89 -10.50 -10.91
N ASP A 26 -6.07 -9.46 -10.86
CA ASP A 26 -5.57 -8.78 -12.07
C ASP A 26 -4.69 -9.71 -12.92
N TYR A 27 -3.85 -10.54 -12.30
CA TYR A 27 -3.07 -11.57 -13.00
C TYR A 27 -3.96 -12.64 -13.64
N ARG A 28 -4.99 -13.14 -12.94
CA ARG A 28 -5.92 -14.11 -13.53
C ARG A 28 -6.60 -13.55 -14.76
N ARG A 29 -7.10 -12.31 -14.68
CA ARG A 29 -7.73 -11.62 -15.82
C ARG A 29 -6.76 -11.42 -16.98
N PHE A 30 -5.53 -11.01 -16.69
CA PHE A 30 -4.51 -10.84 -17.72
C PHE A 30 -4.21 -12.17 -18.42
N TYR A 31 -4.08 -13.26 -17.64
CA TYR A 31 -3.86 -14.60 -18.17
C TYR A 31 -5.05 -15.09 -19.03
N ASP A 32 -6.29 -14.85 -18.60
CA ASP A 32 -7.49 -15.23 -19.35
C ASP A 32 -7.60 -14.50 -20.69
N ILE A 33 -7.06 -13.28 -20.81
CA ILE A 33 -7.14 -12.46 -22.04
C ILE A 33 -5.94 -12.69 -22.97
N GLU A 34 -4.72 -12.69 -22.43
CA GLU A 34 -3.48 -12.72 -23.23
C GLU A 34 -2.83 -14.12 -23.28
N GLY A 35 -3.33 -15.09 -22.51
CA GLY A 35 -2.87 -16.49 -22.51
C GLY A 35 -1.46 -16.72 -21.96
N THR A 36 -0.74 -15.67 -21.58
CA THR A 36 0.64 -15.73 -21.07
C THR A 36 0.87 -14.66 -20.00
N ILE A 37 1.77 -14.91 -19.05
CA ILE A 37 2.13 -13.94 -17.99
C ILE A 37 3.35 -13.08 -18.33
N PHE A 38 4.13 -13.48 -19.33
CA PHE A 38 5.43 -12.87 -19.69
C PHE A 38 5.34 -11.85 -20.83
N LYS A 39 4.14 -11.59 -21.36
CA LYS A 39 3.97 -10.59 -22.42
C LYS A 39 3.95 -9.20 -21.79
N VAL A 40 4.94 -8.38 -22.14
CA VAL A 40 5.12 -7.01 -21.60
C VAL A 40 4.94 -5.94 -22.69
N VAL A 41 4.92 -6.32 -23.96
CA VAL A 41 4.84 -5.43 -25.14
C VAL A 41 3.64 -5.82 -26.02
N ASP A 42 2.99 -4.84 -26.66
CA ASP A 42 1.81 -5.00 -27.53
C ASP A 42 0.63 -5.76 -26.88
N CYS A 43 0.29 -5.38 -25.64
CA CYS A 43 -0.87 -5.91 -24.91
C CYS A 43 -2.06 -4.95 -24.98
N ARG A 44 -3.28 -5.51 -25.08
CA ARG A 44 -4.52 -4.71 -25.02
C ARG A 44 -4.76 -4.18 -23.60
N PHE A 45 -4.24 -4.88 -22.60
CA PHE A 45 -4.22 -4.48 -21.20
C PHE A 45 -2.78 -4.43 -20.66
N PRO A 46 -2.43 -3.44 -19.82
CA PRO A 46 -1.09 -3.37 -19.25
C PRO A 46 -0.81 -4.60 -18.37
N ASN A 47 0.40 -5.15 -18.47
CA ASN A 47 0.80 -6.28 -17.62
C ASN A 47 0.76 -5.85 -16.14
N PRO A 48 0.14 -6.63 -15.23
CA PRO A 48 0.07 -6.30 -13.81
C PRO A 48 1.42 -5.90 -13.18
N VAL A 49 2.55 -6.46 -13.64
CA VAL A 49 3.89 -6.11 -13.14
C VAL A 49 4.28 -4.64 -13.33
N THR A 50 3.73 -3.97 -14.35
CA THR A 50 4.05 -2.56 -14.65
C THR A 50 3.05 -1.60 -14.00
N THR A 51 2.05 -2.12 -13.30
CA THR A 51 1.02 -1.30 -12.66
C THR A 51 1.50 -0.71 -11.33
N PRO A 52 1.07 0.52 -10.97
CA PRO A 52 1.35 1.09 -9.66
C PRO A 52 0.88 0.21 -8.49
N CYS A 53 -0.22 -0.54 -8.69
CA CYS A 53 -0.77 -1.46 -7.70
C CYS A 53 0.22 -2.57 -7.30
N PHE A 54 0.99 -3.10 -8.25
CA PHE A 54 2.00 -4.12 -8.00
C PHE A 54 3.10 -3.63 -7.06
N TYR A 55 3.65 -2.44 -7.32
CA TYR A 55 4.64 -1.82 -6.45
C TYR A 55 4.07 -1.48 -5.07
N GLY A 56 2.80 -1.08 -5.00
CA GLY A 56 2.09 -0.85 -3.74
C GLY A 56 1.97 -2.11 -2.86
N ALA A 57 1.70 -3.27 -3.43
CA ALA A 57 1.62 -4.52 -2.66
C ALA A 57 2.97 -4.98 -2.12
N TRP A 58 4.04 -4.81 -2.90
CA TRP A 58 5.39 -5.04 -2.42
C TRP A 58 5.74 -4.09 -1.27
N ALA A 59 5.38 -2.81 -1.38
CA ALA A 59 5.59 -1.86 -0.30
C ALA A 59 4.84 -2.27 0.98
N PHE A 60 3.58 -2.73 0.90
CA PHE A 60 2.87 -3.28 2.06
C PHE A 60 3.57 -4.50 2.67
N LEU A 61 4.00 -5.45 1.84
CA LEU A 61 4.68 -6.66 2.31
C LEU A 61 5.99 -6.33 3.03
N ILE A 62 6.80 -5.44 2.44
CA ILE A 62 8.06 -4.96 3.04
C ILE A 62 7.77 -4.29 4.38
N ALA A 63 6.79 -3.39 4.44
CA ALA A 63 6.41 -2.70 5.68
C ALA A 63 5.93 -3.69 6.75
N PHE A 64 5.15 -4.71 6.36
CA PHE A 64 4.68 -5.74 7.28
C PHE A 64 5.85 -6.56 7.87
N ILE A 65 6.75 -7.07 7.03
CA ILE A 65 7.94 -7.81 7.46
C ILE A 65 8.81 -6.93 8.38
N TRP A 66 8.99 -5.67 8.01
CA TRP A 66 9.74 -4.71 8.81
C TRP A 66 9.09 -4.49 10.18
N SER A 67 7.76 -4.34 10.25
CA SER A 67 7.04 -4.19 11.52
C SER A 67 7.28 -5.37 12.47
N ILE A 68 7.31 -6.61 11.94
CA ILE A 68 7.65 -7.80 12.72
C ILE A 68 9.10 -7.75 13.21
N ALA A 69 10.02 -7.29 12.35
CA ALA A 69 11.42 -7.14 12.73
C ALA A 69 11.61 -6.10 13.85
N VAL A 70 10.82 -5.03 13.87
CA VAL A 70 10.83 -4.03 14.97
C VAL A 70 10.41 -4.67 16.30
N ILE A 71 9.36 -5.51 16.30
CA ILE A 71 8.87 -6.21 17.50
C ILE A 71 9.96 -7.08 18.15
N ARG A 72 10.85 -7.67 17.34
CA ARG A 72 11.91 -8.57 17.80
C ARG A 72 13.09 -7.84 18.45
N LYS A 73 13.22 -6.52 18.30
CA LYS A 73 14.31 -5.75 18.92
C LYS A 73 14.05 -5.63 20.42
N LYS A 74 15.09 -5.87 21.25
CA LYS A 74 15.00 -5.76 22.72
C LYS A 74 15.35 -4.36 23.24
N GLU A 75 16.22 -3.66 22.53
CA GLU A 75 16.68 -2.32 22.89
C GLU A 75 15.68 -1.24 22.44
N GLU A 76 15.26 -0.38 23.38
CA GLU A 76 14.23 0.65 23.12
C GLU A 76 14.70 1.72 22.12
N ALA A 77 15.99 2.10 22.16
CA ALA A 77 16.56 3.07 21.22
C ALA A 77 16.56 2.51 19.78
N ALA A 78 16.95 1.23 19.62
CA ALA A 78 16.89 0.55 18.33
C ALA A 78 15.45 0.40 17.82
N GLN A 79 14.49 0.06 18.69
CA GLN A 79 13.06 0.00 18.32
C GLN A 79 12.56 1.35 17.80
N LYS A 80 12.82 2.45 18.53
CA LYS A 80 12.38 3.80 18.14
C LYS A 80 12.99 4.24 16.81
N ARG A 81 14.30 3.97 16.60
CA ARG A 81 14.98 4.29 15.34
C ARG A 81 14.36 3.55 14.16
N GLN A 82 14.12 2.26 14.31
CA GLN A 82 13.50 1.45 13.25
C GLN A 82 12.05 1.86 12.98
N GLU A 83 11.28 2.16 14.03
CA GLU A 83 9.92 2.67 13.88
C GLU A 83 9.90 4.01 13.12
N LYS A 84 10.87 4.90 13.39
CA LYS A 84 11.00 6.16 12.63
C LYS A 84 11.26 5.91 11.14
N TYR A 85 12.10 4.94 10.80
CA TYR A 85 12.33 4.57 9.40
C TYR A 85 11.11 3.94 8.75
N LEU A 86 10.40 3.07 9.48
CA LEU A 86 9.14 2.49 9.01
C LEU A 86 8.09 3.57 8.75
N VAL A 87 7.94 4.55 9.65
CA VAL A 87 7.03 5.70 9.43
C VAL A 87 7.42 6.49 8.20
N TRP A 88 8.71 6.79 7.99
CA TRP A 88 9.16 7.48 6.77
C TRP A 88 8.86 6.67 5.50
N PHE A 89 9.04 5.35 5.54
CA PHE A 89 8.67 4.47 4.45
C PHE A 89 7.15 4.52 4.18
N LEU A 90 6.33 4.51 5.23
CA LEU A 90 4.88 4.63 5.13
C LEU A 90 4.42 6.00 4.61
N VAL A 91 5.14 7.08 4.93
CA VAL A 91 4.90 8.41 4.33
C VAL A 91 5.12 8.33 2.81
N ALA A 92 6.24 7.78 2.36
CA ALA A 92 6.52 7.61 0.94
C ALA A 92 5.46 6.74 0.24
N GLY A 93 5.08 5.61 0.85
CA GLY A 93 4.01 4.75 0.34
C GLY A 93 2.64 5.45 0.28
N THR A 94 2.32 6.27 1.28
CA THR A 94 1.07 7.06 1.31
C THR A 94 1.05 8.09 0.19
N LEU A 95 2.14 8.85 0.01
CA LEU A 95 2.26 9.83 -1.08
C LEU A 95 2.16 9.16 -2.45
N PHE A 96 2.81 8.00 -2.62
CA PHE A 96 2.73 7.22 -3.84
C PHE A 96 1.30 6.75 -4.12
N ALA A 97 0.61 6.15 -3.15
CA ALA A 97 -0.74 5.62 -3.33
C ALA A 97 -1.75 6.74 -3.61
N TRP A 98 -1.73 7.82 -2.81
CA TRP A 98 -2.61 8.97 -3.02
C TRP A 98 -2.29 9.74 -4.30
N GLY A 99 -1.03 9.84 -4.71
CA GLY A 99 -0.63 10.45 -5.97
C GLY A 99 -1.19 9.69 -7.17
N ASN A 100 -1.08 8.36 -7.18
CA ASN A 100 -1.66 7.53 -8.24
C ASN A 100 -3.19 7.58 -8.25
N PHE A 101 -3.83 7.56 -7.09
CA PHE A 101 -5.28 7.73 -6.98
C PHE A 101 -5.72 9.11 -7.52
N ALA A 102 -5.06 10.19 -7.08
CA ALA A 102 -5.37 11.55 -7.53
C ALA A 102 -5.18 11.72 -9.04
N TYR A 103 -4.14 11.10 -9.62
CA TYR A 103 -3.94 11.09 -11.06
C TYR A 103 -5.06 10.35 -11.81
N GLY A 104 -5.49 9.19 -11.30
CA GLY A 104 -6.64 8.46 -11.85
C GLY A 104 -7.95 9.25 -11.73
N PHE A 105 -8.17 9.88 -10.59
CA PHE A 105 -9.33 10.74 -10.34
C PHE A 105 -9.36 11.96 -11.27
N PHE A 106 -8.21 12.63 -11.45
CA PHE A 106 -8.08 13.74 -12.39
C PHE A 106 -8.42 13.32 -13.82
N LYS A 107 -7.94 12.16 -14.28
CA LYS A 107 -8.31 11.60 -15.59
C LYS A 107 -9.80 11.33 -15.72
N PHE A 108 -10.43 10.78 -14.68
CA PHE A 108 -11.87 10.52 -14.68
C PHE A 108 -12.69 11.82 -14.80
N VAL A 109 -12.34 12.85 -14.02
CA VAL A 109 -12.98 14.17 -14.09
C VAL A 109 -12.73 14.84 -15.44
N ALA A 110 -11.50 14.79 -15.95
CA ALA A 110 -11.14 15.34 -17.25
C ALA A 110 -11.88 14.64 -18.42
N ASN A 111 -12.22 13.36 -18.26
CA ASN A 111 -13.01 12.60 -19.23
C ASN A 111 -14.53 12.73 -19.02
N GLN A 112 -14.97 13.81 -18.34
CA GLN A 112 -16.40 14.10 -18.07
C GLN A 112 -17.13 12.97 -17.33
N GLY A 113 -16.43 12.22 -16.48
CA GLY A 113 -17.01 11.09 -15.75
C GLY A 113 -17.27 9.84 -16.60
N LYS A 114 -16.76 9.80 -17.84
CA LYS A 114 -16.77 8.57 -18.64
C LYS A 114 -15.73 7.58 -18.09
N PRO A 115 -15.98 6.25 -18.22
CA PRO A 115 -15.06 5.25 -17.72
C PRO A 115 -13.64 5.44 -18.26
N VAL A 116 -12.66 5.44 -17.36
CA VAL A 116 -11.22 5.54 -17.69
C VAL A 116 -10.50 4.28 -17.23
N ILE A 117 -9.37 3.97 -17.87
CA ILE A 117 -8.48 2.89 -17.45
C ILE A 117 -7.84 3.29 -16.10
N GLY A 118 -8.17 2.57 -15.04
CA GLY A 118 -7.65 2.76 -13.68
C GLY A 118 -6.29 2.10 -13.45
N CYS A 119 -5.78 2.21 -12.21
CA CYS A 119 -4.46 1.70 -11.83
C CYS A 119 -4.26 0.19 -12.06
N SER A 120 -5.34 -0.60 -12.05
CA SER A 120 -5.34 -2.04 -12.32
C SER A 120 -5.61 -2.40 -13.79
N GLY A 121 -5.56 -1.41 -14.69
CA GLY A 121 -5.87 -1.60 -16.11
C GLY A 121 -7.37 -1.80 -16.41
N GLN A 122 -8.25 -1.67 -15.41
CA GLN A 122 -9.70 -1.86 -15.55
C GLN A 122 -10.41 -0.55 -15.91
N LEU A 123 -11.53 -0.63 -16.63
CA LEU A 123 -12.45 0.51 -16.80
C LEU A 123 -13.13 0.81 -15.47
N VAL A 124 -12.91 2.02 -14.96
CA VAL A 124 -13.45 2.48 -13.68
C VAL A 124 -14.61 3.44 -13.94
N GLY A 125 -15.82 3.05 -13.50
CA GLY A 125 -17.02 3.91 -13.50
C GLY A 125 -17.19 4.73 -12.21
N ASP A 126 -16.58 4.31 -11.11
CA ASP A 126 -16.55 5.03 -9.83
C ASP A 126 -15.12 5.03 -9.25
N PRO A 127 -14.47 6.19 -9.10
CA PRO A 127 -13.13 6.30 -8.55
C PRO A 127 -12.99 5.77 -7.11
N PHE A 128 -14.03 5.89 -6.28
CA PHE A 128 -13.95 5.53 -4.85
C PHE A 128 -14.08 4.02 -4.60
N GLY A 129 -14.69 3.28 -5.53
CA GLY A 129 -14.75 1.82 -5.51
C GLY A 129 -13.46 1.12 -5.97
N THR A 130 -12.38 1.86 -6.25
CA THR A 130 -11.17 1.27 -6.86
C THR A 130 -10.23 0.65 -5.84
N PRO A 131 -9.51 -0.44 -6.20
CA PRO A 131 -8.45 -0.97 -5.37
C PRO A 131 -7.33 0.05 -5.04
N CYS A 132 -7.14 1.03 -5.93
CA CYS A 132 -6.20 2.13 -5.74
C CYS A 132 -6.61 3.03 -4.56
N PHE A 133 -7.90 3.37 -4.44
CA PHE A 133 -8.43 4.12 -3.30
C PHE A 133 -8.31 3.34 -1.99
N TYR A 134 -8.76 2.08 -1.97
CA TYR A 134 -8.64 1.23 -0.78
C TYR A 134 -7.19 1.05 -0.33
N GLY A 135 -6.26 0.86 -1.28
CA GLY A 135 -4.83 0.81 -0.99
C GLY A 135 -4.31 2.11 -0.37
N ALA A 136 -4.72 3.26 -0.90
CA ALA A 136 -4.34 4.58 -0.37
C ALA A 136 -4.86 4.81 1.07
N VAL A 137 -6.08 4.39 1.35
CA VAL A 137 -6.66 4.43 2.70
C VAL A 137 -5.90 3.51 3.66
N LEU A 138 -5.57 2.28 3.25
CA LEU A 138 -4.82 1.33 4.08
C LEU A 138 -3.40 1.83 4.38
N PHE A 139 -2.74 2.51 3.42
CA PHE A 139 -1.43 3.13 3.65
C PHE A 139 -1.54 4.27 4.67
N LEU A 140 -2.58 5.09 4.55
CA LEU A 140 -2.84 6.18 5.49
C LEU A 140 -3.13 5.66 6.91
N LEU A 141 -3.94 4.61 7.05
CA LEU A 141 -4.19 3.95 8.34
C LEU A 141 -2.91 3.36 8.94
N SER A 142 -2.08 2.73 8.11
CA SER A 142 -0.78 2.20 8.52
C SER A 142 0.13 3.33 9.02
N LEU A 143 0.21 4.44 8.28
CA LEU A 143 0.98 5.63 8.66
C LEU A 143 0.47 6.25 9.97
N ALA A 144 -0.84 6.36 10.14
CA ALA A 144 -1.46 6.88 11.36
C ALA A 144 -1.10 6.00 12.57
N SER A 145 -1.21 4.68 12.44
CA SER A 145 -0.87 3.73 13.50
C SER A 145 0.63 3.78 13.88
N GLY A 146 1.53 3.83 12.89
CA GLY A 146 2.97 3.94 13.12
C GLY A 146 3.38 5.29 13.72
N SER A 147 2.78 6.39 13.25
CA SER A 147 3.02 7.73 13.79
C SER A 147 2.57 7.83 15.25
N TYR A 148 1.41 7.26 15.58
CA TYR A 148 0.92 7.16 16.94
C TYR A 148 1.88 6.35 17.83
N LEU A 149 2.39 5.22 17.33
CA LEU A 149 3.35 4.40 18.05
C LEU A 149 4.67 5.14 18.30
N LEU A 150 5.20 5.81 17.29
CA LEU A 150 6.42 6.61 17.39
C LEU A 150 6.27 7.77 18.40
N TRP A 151 5.10 8.41 18.44
CA TRP A 151 4.78 9.43 19.43
C TRP A 151 4.77 8.85 20.85
N ARG A 152 4.16 7.67 21.05
CA ARG A 152 4.15 6.97 22.35
C ARG A 152 5.57 6.60 22.82
N LEU A 153 6.41 6.09 21.92
CA LEU A 153 7.82 5.78 22.22
C LEU A 153 8.60 7.04 22.61
N SER A 154 8.33 8.16 21.94
CA SER A 154 9.00 9.43 22.21
C SER A 154 8.60 10.05 23.56
N LYS A 155 7.33 9.90 23.98
CA LYS A 155 6.90 10.33 25.33
C LYS A 155 7.57 9.53 26.43
N LYS A 156 7.72 8.21 26.27
CA LYS A 156 8.31 7.34 27.29
C LYS A 156 9.77 7.72 27.59
N GLN A 157 10.56 8.02 26.56
CA GLN A 157 11.96 8.41 26.73
C GLN A 157 12.15 9.74 27.48
N LYS A 158 11.14 10.62 27.51
CA LYS A 158 11.18 11.87 28.30
C LYS A 158 10.86 11.65 29.78
N LEU A 159 10.33 10.49 30.15
CA LEU A 159 9.90 10.12 31.50
C LEU A 159 10.86 9.14 32.20
N SER A 160 11.90 8.69 31.50
CA SER A 160 12.97 7.81 31.98
C SER A 160 14.28 8.56 32.01
#